data_AF-A0A6J2VSK3-F1
#
_entry.id   AF-A0A6J2VSK3-F1
#
_cell.length_a   1.000
_cell.length_b   1.000
_cell.length_c   1.000
_cell.angle_alpha   90.00
_cell.angle_beta   90.00
_cell.angle_gamma   90.00
#
_symmetry.space_group_name_H-M   'P 1'
#
loop_
_entity.id
_entity.type
_entity.pdbx_description
1 polymer ?
#
loop_
_entity_poly.entity_id
_entity_poly.type
_entity_poly.pdbx_seq_one_letter_code
_entity_poly.pdbx_strand_id
1 'polypeptide(L)'
;MAQGKQKFKAQRPGGGKKHQQKIKGPKKGGRIIAPKKTQIVQQQKLKKGLEVAIRNKIEQEVTQKASSSLHKKLSVLKAPETKGGAAAAAGSKSS
;
A
#
# COMPACT_ATOMS: atom_id res chain seq x y z
N MET A 1 -17.61 54.19 47.24
CA MET A 1 -17.22 52.93 46.59
C MET A 1 -17.23 53.14 45.07
N ALA A 2 -16.15 52.85 44.36
CA ALA A 2 -16.05 53.11 42.92
C ALA A 2 -16.68 51.95 42.11
N GLN A 3 -17.79 52.21 41.44
CA GLN A 3 -18.36 51.30 40.44
C GLN A 3 -17.46 51.27 39.20
N GLY A 4 -16.78 50.15 38.98
CA GLY A 4 -15.88 49.95 37.84
C GLY A 4 -16.67 49.79 36.53
N LYS A 5 -16.39 50.66 35.55
CA LYS A 5 -16.90 50.53 34.17
C LYS A 5 -16.31 49.28 33.51
N GLN A 6 -17.15 48.27 33.29
CA GLN A 6 -16.80 47.08 32.52
C GLN A 6 -16.67 47.44 31.03
N LYS A 7 -15.43 47.50 30.52
CA LYS A 7 -15.12 47.81 29.12
C LYS A 7 -15.23 46.54 28.28
N PHE A 8 -16.38 46.29 27.66
CA PHE A 8 -16.46 45.29 26.59
C PHE A 8 -15.72 45.82 25.36
N LYS A 9 -14.72 45.05 24.88
CA LYS A 9 -14.05 45.36 23.62
C LYS A 9 -15.03 45.07 22.48
N ALA A 10 -15.46 46.12 21.78
CA ALA A 10 -16.27 46.01 20.57
C ALA A 10 -15.54 45.14 19.53
N GLN A 11 -16.17 44.05 19.12
CA GLN A 11 -15.69 43.21 18.04
C GLN A 11 -15.96 43.95 16.72
N ARG A 12 -14.90 44.50 16.11
CA ARG A 12 -14.97 45.09 14.76
C ARG A 12 -15.23 43.97 13.74
N PRO A 13 -16.25 44.08 12.87
CA PRO A 13 -16.43 43.13 11.78
C PRO A 13 -15.51 43.56 10.63
N GLY A 14 -14.47 42.78 10.38
CA GLY A 14 -13.55 43.05 9.27
C GLY A 14 -12.11 42.75 9.63
N GLY A 15 -11.64 41.57 9.25
CA GLY A 15 -10.27 41.15 9.44
C GLY A 15 -10.17 39.64 9.38
N GLY A 16 -10.30 39.08 8.17
CA GLY A 16 -10.06 37.66 7.91
C GLY A 16 -8.64 37.28 8.35
N LYS A 17 -8.52 36.70 9.55
CA LYS A 17 -7.27 36.13 10.01
C LYS A 17 -7.05 34.84 9.24
N LYS A 18 -6.17 34.87 8.22
CA LYS A 18 -5.58 33.63 7.71
C LYS A 18 -4.98 32.90 8.90
N HIS A 19 -5.48 31.69 9.14
CA HIS A 19 -5.03 30.82 10.22
C HIS A 19 -3.58 30.46 9.90
N GLN A 20 -2.63 31.22 10.43
CA GLN A 20 -1.23 30.82 10.42
C GLN A 20 -1.17 29.52 11.21
N GLN A 21 -0.93 28.42 10.50
CA GLN A 21 -0.65 27.10 11.05
C GLN A 21 0.61 27.25 11.90
N LYS A 22 0.44 27.63 13.17
CA LYS A 22 1.53 27.53 14.14
C LYS A 22 1.98 26.09 14.10
N ILE A 23 3.27 25.88 13.85
CA ILE A 23 3.93 24.57 13.96
C ILE A 23 3.65 24.11 15.38
N LYS A 24 2.60 23.29 15.56
CA LYS A 24 2.22 22.74 16.84
C LYS A 24 3.45 22.01 17.33
N GLY A 25 3.99 22.46 18.46
CA GLY A 25 5.08 21.79 19.13
C GLY A 25 4.75 20.32 19.34
N PRO A 26 5.75 19.51 19.68
CA PRO A 26 5.60 18.06 19.69
C PRO A 26 4.35 17.63 20.47
N LYS A 27 3.45 16.91 19.79
CA LYS A 27 2.15 16.54 20.38
C LYS A 27 2.40 15.68 21.62
N LYS A 28 1.79 16.06 22.75
CA LYS A 28 1.82 15.29 23.99
C LYS A 28 1.40 13.83 23.69
N GLY A 29 2.26 12.87 24.04
CA GLY A 29 2.04 11.44 23.76
C GLY A 29 2.58 10.93 22.42
N GLY A 30 3.13 11.79 21.54
CA GLY A 30 3.79 11.35 20.32
C GLY A 30 5.20 10.82 20.59
N ARG A 31 5.58 9.68 20.00
CA ARG A 31 6.98 9.23 19.97
C ARG A 31 7.79 10.18 19.09
N ILE A 32 8.55 11.07 19.73
CA ILE A 32 9.46 12.00 19.06
C ILE A 32 10.81 11.30 18.97
N ILE A 33 11.22 11.00 17.74
CA ILE A 33 12.55 10.43 17.48
C ILE A 33 13.57 11.57 17.60
N ALA A 34 14.60 11.36 18.42
CA ALA A 34 15.68 12.33 18.55
C ALA A 34 16.30 12.65 17.17
N PRO A 35 16.71 13.90 16.90
CA PRO A 35 17.24 14.30 15.58
C PRO A 35 18.41 13.44 15.07
N LYS A 36 19.21 12.85 15.96
CA LYS A 36 20.29 11.93 15.57
C LYS A 36 19.78 10.54 15.16
N LYS A 37 18.65 10.10 15.71
CA LYS A 37 18.02 8.81 15.40
C LYS A 37 17.08 8.89 14.19
N THR A 38 16.62 10.09 13.79
CA THR A 38 15.79 10.26 12.59
C THR A 38 16.56 9.88 11.31
N GLN A 39 17.83 10.27 11.22
CA GLN A 39 18.70 9.91 10.08
C GLN A 39 18.84 8.39 9.95
N ILE A 40 19.10 7.69 11.06
CA ILE A 40 19.22 6.23 11.08
C ILE A 40 17.91 5.57 10.64
N VAL A 41 16.76 6.07 11.14
CA VAL A 41 15.45 5.53 10.76
C VAL A 41 15.15 5.78 9.28
N GLN A 42 15.50 6.95 8.74
CA GLN A 42 15.34 7.25 7.32
C GLN A 42 16.22 6.33 6.45
N GLN A 43 17.49 6.15 6.83
CA GLN A 43 18.40 5.24 6.14
C GLN A 43 17.90 3.79 6.18
N GLN A 44 17.40 3.32 7.32
CA GLN A 44 16.83 1.97 7.42
C GLN A 44 15.59 1.79 6.55
N LYS A 45 14.70 2.79 6.48
CA LYS A 45 13.54 2.76 5.59
C LYS A 45 13.97 2.72 4.13
N LEU A 46 14.94 3.54 3.75
CA LEU A 46 15.49 3.56 2.39
C LEU A 46 16.13 2.22 2.04
N LYS A 47 16.99 1.67 2.93
CA LYS A 47 17.63 0.37 2.74
C LYS A 47 16.61 -0.74 2.52
N LYS A 48 15.59 -0.84 3.40
CA LYS A 48 14.52 -1.84 3.27
C LYS A 48 13.72 -1.67 1.99
N GLY A 49 13.38 -0.44 1.62
CA GLY A 49 12.65 -0.16 0.39
C GLY A 49 13.41 -0.59 -0.86
N LEU A 50 14.71 -0.28 -0.93
CA LEU A 50 15.57 -0.69 -2.04
C LEU A 50 15.76 -2.20 -2.09
N GLU A 51 16.00 -2.86 -0.95
CA GLU A 51 16.17 -4.30 -0.87
C GLU A 51 14.94 -5.05 -1.42
N VAL A 52 13.73 -4.64 -1.02
CA VAL A 52 12.48 -5.22 -1.51
C VAL A 52 12.28 -4.93 -3.00
N ALA A 53 12.54 -3.69 -3.45
CA ALA A 53 12.39 -3.33 -4.87
C ALA A 53 13.33 -4.13 -5.78
N ILE A 54 14.58 -4.33 -5.35
CA ILE A 54 15.57 -5.13 -6.09
C ILE A 54 15.14 -6.60 -6.14
N ARG A 55 14.73 -7.20 -5.02
CA ARG A 55 14.22 -8.58 -4.99
C ARG A 55 13.05 -8.75 -5.96
N ASN A 56 12.05 -7.88 -5.87
CA ASN A 56 10.87 -7.95 -6.73
C ASN A 56 11.24 -7.81 -8.21
N LYS A 57 12.18 -6.92 -8.54
CA LYS A 57 12.63 -6.73 -9.92
C LYS A 57 13.35 -7.97 -10.45
N ILE A 58 14.24 -8.57 -9.65
CA ILE A 58 14.91 -9.81 -10.02
C ILE A 58 13.89 -10.94 -10.20
N GLU A 59 12.96 -11.11 -9.27
CA GLU A 59 11.92 -12.15 -9.37
C GLU A 59 11.07 -12.00 -10.65
N GLN A 60 10.67 -10.77 -10.98
CA GLN A 60 9.95 -10.47 -12.21
C GLN A 60 10.78 -10.78 -13.46
N GLU A 61 12.02 -10.31 -13.51
CA GLU A 61 12.93 -10.53 -14.65
C GLU A 61 13.23 -12.01 -14.85
N VAL A 62 13.50 -12.76 -13.77
CA VAL A 62 13.73 -14.21 -13.82
C VAL A 62 12.48 -14.94 -14.30
N THR A 63 11.30 -14.59 -13.78
CA THR A 63 10.03 -15.19 -14.20
C THR A 63 9.74 -14.90 -15.67
N GLN A 64 9.95 -13.66 -16.10
CA GLN A 64 9.76 -13.25 -17.49
C GLN A 64 10.73 -13.98 -18.40
N LYS A 65 12.02 -14.03 -18.04
CA LYS A 65 13.05 -14.77 -18.78
C LYS A 65 12.66 -16.24 -18.91
N ALA A 66 12.31 -16.91 -17.82
CA ALA A 66 11.86 -18.30 -17.84
C ALA A 66 10.61 -18.51 -18.72
N SER A 67 9.64 -17.59 -18.65
CA SER A 67 8.42 -17.66 -19.45
C SER A 67 8.66 -17.43 -20.95
N SER A 68 9.66 -16.62 -21.29
CA SER A 68 10.03 -16.28 -22.67
C SER A 68 11.02 -17.29 -23.29
N SER A 69 11.88 -17.90 -22.47
CA SER A 69 12.79 -18.97 -22.90
C SER A 69 12.07 -20.29 -23.09
N LEU A 70 10.91 -20.47 -22.45
CA LEU A 70 10.01 -21.58 -22.76
C LEU A 70 9.35 -21.27 -24.11
N HIS A 71 9.70 -22.05 -25.14
CA HIS A 71 9.00 -22.04 -26.42
C HIS A 71 7.48 -22.17 -26.16
N LYS A 72 6.67 -21.40 -26.92
CA LYS A 72 5.19 -21.33 -26.89
C LYS A 72 4.54 -22.20 -25.79
N LYS A 73 4.01 -21.56 -24.74
CA LYS A 73 3.24 -22.25 -23.69
C LYS A 73 2.28 -23.25 -24.35
N LEU A 74 2.50 -24.54 -24.08
CA LEU A 74 1.70 -25.62 -24.65
C LEU A 74 0.26 -25.43 -24.18
N SER A 75 -0.61 -24.97 -25.09
CA SER A 75 -2.04 -24.97 -24.85
C SER A 75 -2.52 -26.40 -24.95
N VAL A 76 -3.03 -26.95 -23.84
CA VAL A 76 -3.69 -28.25 -23.87
C VAL A 76 -4.99 -28.07 -24.64
N LEU A 77 -4.98 -28.44 -25.93
CA LEU A 77 -6.18 -28.50 -26.73
C LEU A 77 -7.02 -29.67 -26.23
N LYS A 78 -8.27 -29.39 -25.82
CA LYS A 78 -9.27 -30.43 -25.58
C LYS A 78 -9.45 -31.17 -26.90
N ALA A 79 -9.07 -32.45 -26.93
CA ALA A 79 -9.31 -33.31 -28.09
C ALA A 79 -10.81 -33.31 -28.40
N PRO A 80 -11.22 -33.14 -29.67
CA PRO A 80 -12.62 -33.27 -30.03
C PRO A 80 -13.05 -34.70 -29.67
N GLU A 81 -14.09 -34.82 -28.87
CA GLU A 81 -14.69 -36.11 -28.56
C GLU A 81 -15.22 -36.68 -29.87
N THR A 82 -14.51 -37.67 -30.41
CA THR A 82 -14.92 -38.38 -31.61
C THR A 82 -16.25 -39.04 -31.31
N LYS A 83 -17.32 -38.51 -31.91
CA LYS A 83 -18.62 -39.18 -31.95
C LYS A 83 -18.48 -40.51 -32.71
N GLY A 84 -18.75 -41.60 -31.98
CA GLY A 84 -18.92 -42.98 -32.46
C GLY A 84 -17.58 -43.73 -32.58
N GLY A 85 -17.34 -44.92 -32.03
CA GLY A 85 -18.04 -46.00 -31.29
C GLY A 85 -16.99 -47.14 -31.22
N ALA A 86 -16.92 -48.11 -30.32
CA ALA A 86 -17.84 -48.72 -29.37
C ALA A 86 -17.05 -49.44 -28.25
N ALA A 87 -17.79 -49.82 -27.21
CA ALA A 87 -17.57 -50.94 -26.28
C ALA A 87 -16.45 -50.86 -25.23
N ALA A 88 -16.85 -50.54 -23.99
CA ALA A 88 -16.73 -51.48 -22.87
C ALA A 88 -17.72 -51.08 -21.78
N ALA A 89 -18.57 -52.04 -21.43
CA ALA A 89 -19.71 -51.87 -20.55
C ALA A 89 -19.33 -51.90 -19.06
N ALA A 90 -20.26 -51.32 -18.28
CA ALA A 90 -20.68 -51.71 -16.95
C ALA A 90 -19.75 -51.43 -15.74
N GLY A 91 -20.21 -50.47 -14.92
CA GLY A 91 -19.78 -50.27 -13.53
C GLY A 91 -20.70 -49.23 -12.88
N SER A 92 -21.91 -49.66 -12.52
CA SER A 92 -23.01 -48.85 -11.99
C SER A 92 -22.74 -48.21 -10.62
N LYS A 93 -23.41 -47.07 -10.42
CA LYS A 93 -23.44 -46.19 -9.26
C LYS A 93 -23.93 -46.85 -7.95
N SER A 94 -23.54 -46.20 -6.86
CA SER A 94 -24.33 -45.83 -5.66
C SER A 94 -24.95 -46.91 -4.77
N SER A 95 -24.39 -47.03 -3.56
CA SER A 95 -25.11 -46.99 -2.28
C SER A 95 -24.17 -46.49 -1.19
#